data_AF-A0A660V083-F1
#
_entry.id   AF-A0A660V083-F1
#
_cell.length_a   1.000
_cell.length_b   1.000
_cell.length_c   1.000
_cell.angle_alpha   90.00
_cell.angle_beta   90.00
_cell.angle_gamma   90.00
#
_symmetry.space_group_name_H-M   'P 1'
#
loop_
_entity.id
_entity.type
_entity.pdbx_description
1 polymer ?
#
loop_
_entity_poly.entity_id
_entity_poly.type
_entity_poly.pdbx_seq_one_letter_code
_entity_poly.pdbx_strand_id
1 'polypeptide(L)'
;MSTESFKPNTGILPVLWEVVVTQRRQDACVPLGKNMKRYCNTSRSRPGMAMLMVLFIVMAIAVISSGFIARSDAALQCGRNDLLRNEVDYLAWAGLEHARAWIVSPDNSGIIEISFELNNLPLSGSSGRYNLVFDSPIETAAADPNDPSTYTYAIQCTAYDTTGGDIRARSVLDATLFYDPNSTQSYYISVTRQ
;
A
#
# COMPACT_ATOMS: atom_id res chain seq x y z
N MET A 1 10.92 38.09 -4.10
CA MET A 1 11.27 37.38 -2.86
C MET A 1 10.25 37.77 -1.80
N SER A 2 9.09 37.11 -1.84
CA SER A 2 8.00 37.25 -0.86
C SER A 2 7.16 35.98 -0.96
N THR A 3 7.09 35.19 0.11
CA THR A 3 5.95 34.31 0.37
C THR A 3 5.81 34.15 1.87
N GLU A 4 4.58 34.39 2.30
CA GLU A 4 4.15 34.60 3.67
C GLU A 4 4.01 33.29 4.45
N SER A 5 4.18 33.47 5.75
CA SER A 5 4.06 32.51 6.84
C SER A 5 2.61 32.01 7.01
N PHE A 6 2.40 30.71 6.88
CA PHE A 6 1.14 30.04 7.20
C PHE A 6 1.24 29.36 8.58
N LYS A 7 0.57 29.92 9.59
CA LYS A 7 0.29 29.28 10.88
C LYS A 7 -1.08 28.58 10.80
N PRO A 8 -1.19 27.26 11.06
CA PRO A 8 -2.48 26.65 11.30
C PRO A 8 -2.92 26.91 12.76
N ASN A 9 -4.08 27.53 12.87
CA ASN A 9 -4.76 27.89 14.09
C ASN A 9 -5.45 26.66 14.70
N THR A 10 -5.36 26.58 16.02
CA THR A 10 -6.05 25.66 16.91
C THR A 10 -7.57 25.78 16.81
N GLY A 11 -8.28 24.66 16.86
CA GLY A 11 -9.68 24.64 17.28
C GLY A 11 -10.49 23.46 16.75
N ILE A 12 -11.33 22.92 17.64
CA ILE A 12 -12.49 22.04 17.40
C ILE A 12 -12.21 20.54 17.63
N LEU A 13 -12.13 20.16 18.90
CA LEU A 13 -12.80 18.96 19.44
C LEU A 13 -14.20 19.41 19.88
N PRO A 14 -15.27 18.66 19.58
CA PRO A 14 -15.70 17.62 20.54
C PRO A 14 -16.39 16.41 19.87
N VAL A 15 -16.07 15.19 20.30
CA VAL A 15 -16.97 14.05 20.11
C VAL A 15 -17.45 13.58 21.47
N LEU A 16 -18.68 14.01 21.75
CA LEU A 16 -19.58 13.56 22.79
C LEU A 16 -19.63 12.03 22.85
N TRP A 17 -19.31 11.45 24.01
CA TRP A 17 -19.81 10.14 24.40
C TRP A 17 -20.76 10.35 25.59
N GLU A 18 -21.99 10.75 25.33
CA GLU A 18 -23.06 10.65 26.32
C GLU A 18 -23.67 9.26 26.22
N VAL A 19 -23.23 8.35 27.09
CA VAL A 19 -24.00 7.14 27.39
C VAL A 19 -24.89 7.47 28.58
N VAL A 20 -26.06 8.05 28.27
CA VAL A 20 -27.19 8.21 29.19
C VAL A 20 -27.77 6.81 29.46
N VAL A 21 -27.38 6.19 30.57
CA VAL A 21 -28.14 5.07 31.14
C VAL A 21 -29.17 5.65 32.11
N THR A 22 -30.42 5.58 31.66
CA THR A 22 -31.63 5.99 32.36
C THR A 22 -31.80 5.19 33.66
N GLN A 23 -31.56 5.86 34.78
CA GLN A 23 -31.81 5.33 36.12
C GLN A 23 -33.33 5.33 36.39
N ARG A 24 -34.01 4.21 36.06
CA ARG A 24 -35.41 4.01 36.48
C ARG A 24 -35.47 3.80 37.99
N ARG A 25 -35.94 4.81 38.71
CA ARG A 25 -36.62 4.64 40.00
C ARG A 25 -37.78 3.65 39.85
N GLN A 26 -37.76 2.59 40.64
CA GLN A 26 -38.94 1.78 40.94
C GLN A 26 -39.35 2.09 42.38
N ASP A 27 -40.14 3.14 42.55
CA ASP A 27 -40.91 3.39 43.76
C ASP A 27 -42.31 2.82 43.54
N ALA A 28 -42.60 1.62 44.07
CA ALA A 28 -43.96 1.18 44.43
C ALA A 28 -43.92 -0.19 45.13
N CYS A 29 -43.79 -0.17 46.46
CA CYS A 29 -44.17 -1.30 47.31
C CYS A 29 -45.59 -1.03 47.84
N VAL A 30 -46.59 -1.70 47.26
CA VAL A 30 -47.93 -1.85 47.84
C VAL A 30 -47.92 -3.14 48.67
N PRO A 31 -48.29 -3.13 49.96
CA PRO A 31 -48.31 -4.35 50.76
C PRO A 31 -49.71 -4.94 50.74
N LEU A 32 -49.89 -6.10 50.11
CA LEU A 32 -51.10 -6.91 50.29
C LEU A 32 -50.79 -8.39 50.15
N GLY A 33 -51.16 -9.14 51.20
CA GLY A 33 -51.65 -10.50 51.01
C GLY A 33 -50.63 -11.62 51.17
N LYS A 34 -50.51 -12.09 52.42
CA LYS A 34 -50.56 -13.50 52.85
C LYS A 34 -50.00 -14.58 51.91
N ASN A 35 -49.02 -15.30 52.47
CA ASN A 35 -48.67 -16.70 52.18
C ASN A 35 -48.17 -17.00 50.77
N MET A 36 -46.91 -16.66 50.53
CA MET A 36 -46.11 -17.40 49.55
C MET A 36 -44.81 -17.84 50.22
N LYS A 37 -44.67 -19.16 50.39
CA LYS A 37 -43.43 -19.79 50.85
C LYS A 37 -42.32 -19.35 49.90
N ARG A 38 -41.49 -18.39 50.33
CA ARG A 38 -40.23 -18.09 49.65
C ARG A 38 -39.41 -19.37 49.72
N TYR A 39 -39.31 -20.06 48.59
CA TYR A 39 -38.18 -20.91 48.33
C TYR A 39 -36.95 -20.00 48.29
N CYS A 40 -36.35 -19.76 49.45
CA CYS A 40 -34.98 -19.33 49.53
C CYS A 40 -34.16 -20.50 48.98
N ASN A 41 -33.95 -20.50 47.66
CA ASN A 41 -32.87 -21.27 47.08
C ASN A 41 -31.58 -20.56 47.50
N THR A 42 -31.20 -20.74 48.76
CA THR A 42 -29.85 -20.49 49.23
C THR A 42 -29.00 -21.51 48.49
N SER A 43 -28.61 -21.18 47.26
CA SER A 43 -27.49 -21.83 46.63
C SER A 43 -26.33 -21.60 47.58
N ARG A 44 -25.96 -22.64 48.34
CA ARG A 44 -24.66 -22.71 49.00
C ARG A 44 -23.65 -22.60 47.87
N SER A 45 -23.28 -21.37 47.51
CA SER A 45 -22.23 -21.08 46.56
C SER A 45 -20.97 -21.66 47.21
N ARG A 46 -20.59 -22.86 46.77
CA ARG A 46 -19.37 -23.50 47.22
C ARG A 46 -18.26 -22.59 46.70
N PRO A 47 -17.45 -21.95 47.56
CA PRO A 47 -16.49 -20.92 47.14
C PRO A 47 -15.51 -21.43 46.07
N GLY A 48 -15.28 -22.74 45.99
CA GLY A 48 -14.51 -23.38 44.92
C GLY A 48 -15.09 -23.25 43.51
N MET A 49 -16.43 -23.21 43.36
CA MET A 49 -17.06 -23.03 42.03
C MET A 49 -16.92 -21.59 41.51
N ALA A 50 -16.98 -20.60 42.40
CA ALA A 50 -16.81 -19.20 42.02
C ALA A 50 -15.37 -18.95 41.52
N MET A 51 -14.37 -19.51 42.20
CA MET A 51 -12.97 -19.44 41.76
C MET A 51 -12.74 -20.09 40.39
N LEU A 52 -13.36 -21.26 40.14
CA LEU A 52 -13.25 -21.95 38.85
C LEU A 52 -13.87 -21.16 37.70
N MET A 53 -15.03 -20.54 37.93
CA MET A 53 -15.69 -19.70 36.92
C MET A 53 -14.80 -18.52 36.51
N VAL A 54 -14.21 -17.81 37.48
CA VAL A 54 -13.31 -16.69 37.20
C VAL A 54 -12.08 -17.15 36.42
N LEU A 55 -11.46 -18.27 36.83
CA LEU A 55 -10.31 -18.82 36.12
C LEU A 55 -10.66 -19.14 34.66
N PHE A 56 -11.83 -19.74 34.42
CA PHE A 56 -12.27 -20.09 33.07
C PHE A 56 -12.51 -18.85 32.20
N ILE A 57 -13.12 -17.80 32.77
CA ILE A 57 -13.33 -16.53 32.07
C ILE A 57 -11.99 -15.88 31.72
N VAL A 58 -11.04 -15.83 32.65
CA VAL A 58 -9.70 -15.26 32.40
C VAL A 58 -8.96 -16.04 31.32
N MET A 59 -9.04 -17.38 31.35
CA MET A 59 -8.42 -18.23 30.33
C MET A 59 -9.05 -18.00 28.95
N ALA A 60 -10.38 -17.90 28.88
CA ALA A 60 -11.08 -17.60 27.63
C ALA A 60 -10.65 -16.24 27.04
N ILE A 61 -10.59 -15.19 27.87
CA ILE A 61 -10.13 -13.86 27.43
C ILE A 61 -8.68 -13.92 26.94
N ALA A 62 -7.81 -14.66 27.63
CA ALA A 62 -6.40 -14.81 27.24
C ALA A 62 -6.21 -15.55 25.90
N VAL A 63 -7.01 -16.60 25.65
CA VAL A 63 -6.97 -17.32 24.37
C VAL A 63 -7.49 -16.45 23.23
N ILE A 64 -8.58 -15.72 23.46
CA ILE A 64 -9.13 -14.80 22.45
C ILE A 64 -8.12 -13.69 22.14
N SER A 65 -7.53 -13.05 23.16
CA SER A 65 -6.59 -11.94 22.98
C SER A 65 -5.29 -12.38 22.31
N SER A 66 -4.72 -13.53 22.68
CA SER A 66 -3.53 -14.08 22.03
C SER A 66 -3.76 -14.38 20.54
N GLY A 67 -4.95 -14.86 20.17
CA GLY A 67 -5.33 -15.05 18.77
C GLY A 67 -5.36 -13.74 17.96
N PHE A 68 -5.82 -12.63 18.55
CA PHE A 68 -5.83 -11.32 17.90
C PHE A 68 -4.42 -10.74 17.74
N ILE A 69 -3.56 -10.89 18.75
CA ILE A 69 -2.17 -10.42 18.68
C ILE A 69 -1.43 -11.16 17.56
N ALA A 70 -1.54 -12.49 17.52
CA ALA A 70 -0.88 -13.30 16.50
C ALA A 70 -1.30 -12.94 15.07
N ARG A 71 -2.58 -12.63 14.84
CA ARG A 71 -3.07 -12.19 13.52
C ARG A 71 -2.62 -10.77 13.17
N SER A 72 -2.59 -9.88 14.15
CA SER A 72 -2.16 -8.49 13.96
C SER A 72 -0.67 -8.42 13.59
N ASP A 73 0.17 -9.22 14.23
CA ASP A 73 1.60 -9.29 13.93
C ASP A 73 1.86 -9.79 12.51
N ALA A 74 1.13 -10.84 12.08
CA ALA A 74 1.21 -11.34 10.72
C ALA A 74 0.76 -10.28 9.70
N ALA A 75 -0.34 -9.57 9.97
CA ALA A 75 -0.83 -8.51 9.10
C ALA A 75 0.16 -7.34 8.96
N LEU A 76 0.84 -6.95 10.04
CA LEU A 76 1.86 -5.90 10.01
C LEU A 76 3.09 -6.31 9.17
N GLN A 77 3.50 -7.58 9.26
CA GLN A 77 4.59 -8.08 8.43
C GLN A 77 4.22 -8.09 6.94
N CYS A 78 3.02 -8.55 6.59
CA CYS A 78 2.53 -8.50 5.22
C CYS A 78 2.43 -7.05 4.71
N GLY A 79 1.82 -6.15 5.50
CA GLY A 79 1.64 -4.76 5.10
C GLY A 79 2.97 -4.02 4.82
N ARG A 80 4.03 -4.34 5.56
CA ARG A 80 5.35 -3.75 5.29
C ARG A 80 5.99 -4.30 4.01
N ASN A 81 5.78 -5.58 3.71
CA ASN A 81 6.24 -6.18 2.46
C ASN A 81 5.50 -5.60 1.26
N ASP A 82 4.18 -5.42 1.39
CA ASP A 82 3.34 -4.83 0.34
C ASP A 82 3.71 -3.36 0.09
N LEU A 83 4.01 -2.59 1.14
CA LEU A 83 4.47 -1.21 1.00
C LEU A 83 5.79 -1.14 0.20
N LEU A 84 6.78 -1.96 0.57
CA LEU A 84 8.07 -2.00 -0.13
C LEU A 84 7.90 -2.41 -1.60
N ARG A 85 7.04 -3.39 -1.86
CA ARG A 85 6.72 -3.81 -3.22
C ARG A 85 6.09 -2.69 -4.02
N ASN A 86 5.10 -2.00 -3.45
CA ASN A 86 4.45 -0.87 -4.11
C ASN A 86 5.44 0.27 -4.39
N GLU A 87 6.33 0.60 -3.46
CA GLU A 87 7.34 1.64 -3.66
C GLU A 87 8.26 1.33 -4.85
N VAL A 88 8.79 0.10 -4.92
CA VAL A 88 9.64 -0.33 -6.04
C VAL A 88 8.85 -0.44 -7.35
N ASP A 89 7.57 -0.77 -7.27
CA ASP A 89 6.68 -0.77 -8.44
C ASP A 89 6.46 0.64 -9.00
N TYR A 90 6.21 1.63 -8.13
CA TYR A 90 6.13 3.03 -8.56
C TYR A 90 7.45 3.53 -9.14
N LEU A 91 8.57 3.10 -8.57
CA LEU A 91 9.90 3.40 -9.09
C LEU A 91 10.11 2.81 -10.50
N ALA A 92 9.65 1.58 -10.74
CA ALA A 92 9.73 0.95 -12.05
C ALA A 92 8.91 1.72 -13.10
N TRP A 93 7.70 2.15 -12.75
CA TRP A 93 6.86 2.99 -13.61
C TRP A 93 7.50 4.36 -13.90
N ALA A 94 8.07 5.01 -12.89
CA ALA A 94 8.79 6.26 -13.08
C ALA A 94 10.03 6.09 -13.98
N GLY A 95 10.74 4.97 -13.84
CA GLY A 95 11.84 4.61 -14.74
C GLY A 95 11.38 4.43 -16.18
N LEU A 96 10.21 3.82 -16.38
CA LEU A 96 9.60 3.69 -17.71
C LEU A 96 9.29 5.08 -18.31
N GLU A 97 8.71 5.99 -17.55
CA GLU A 97 8.47 7.36 -18.04
C GLU A 97 9.78 8.11 -18.35
N HIS A 98 10.82 7.89 -17.56
CA HIS A 98 12.14 8.43 -17.85
C HIS A 98 12.70 7.85 -19.16
N ALA A 99 12.52 6.55 -19.42
CA ALA A 99 12.91 5.91 -20.68
C ALA A 99 12.19 6.53 -21.88
N ARG A 100 10.89 6.80 -21.75
CA ARG A 100 10.10 7.50 -22.77
C ARG A 100 10.64 8.89 -23.05
N ALA A 101 10.90 9.66 -21.99
CA ALA A 101 11.47 11.00 -22.11
C ALA A 101 12.85 10.99 -22.78
N TRP A 102 13.65 9.95 -22.50
CA TRP A 102 14.97 9.78 -23.10
C TRP A 102 14.91 9.56 -24.62
N ILE A 103 13.98 8.74 -25.09
CA ILE A 103 13.78 8.44 -26.52
C ILE A 103 13.23 9.64 -27.28
N VAL A 104 12.33 10.41 -26.66
CA VAL A 104 11.75 11.62 -27.30
C VAL A 104 12.76 12.77 -27.39
N SER A 105 13.81 12.75 -26.57
CA SER A 105 14.78 13.85 -26.52
C SER A 105 15.51 14.04 -27.87
N PRO A 106 15.53 15.27 -28.43
CA PRO A 106 16.11 15.54 -29.75
C PRO A 106 17.63 15.27 -29.80
N ASP A 107 18.30 15.39 -28.65
CA ASP A 107 19.74 15.18 -28.50
C ASP A 107 20.13 13.69 -28.62
N ASN A 108 19.16 12.78 -28.49
CA ASN A 108 19.36 11.33 -28.51
C ASN A 108 18.98 10.67 -29.84
N SER A 109 18.75 11.48 -30.89
CA SER A 109 18.42 11.01 -32.24
C SER A 109 19.46 10.08 -32.87
N GLY A 110 20.71 10.09 -32.38
CA GLY A 110 21.76 9.15 -32.80
C GLY A 110 21.74 7.78 -32.11
N ILE A 111 20.87 7.59 -31.11
CA ILE A 111 20.77 6.35 -30.30
C ILE A 111 19.73 5.37 -30.92
N ILE A 112 19.09 5.76 -32.02
CA ILE A 112 18.00 5.04 -32.70
C ILE A 112 18.46 3.71 -33.35
N GLU A 113 19.72 3.31 -33.25
CA GLU A 113 20.22 2.09 -33.92
C GLU A 113 20.89 1.07 -32.99
N ILE A 114 21.10 1.38 -31.71
CA ILE A 114 21.96 0.58 -30.83
C ILE A 114 21.25 0.24 -29.53
N SER A 115 21.37 -1.00 -29.06
CA SER A 115 20.96 -1.42 -27.73
C SER A 115 21.87 -0.78 -26.66
N PHE A 116 21.31 -0.20 -25.62
CA PHE A 116 22.08 0.42 -24.55
C PHE A 116 21.41 0.20 -23.19
N GLU A 117 22.20 0.31 -22.13
CA GLU A 117 21.74 0.13 -20.76
C GLU A 117 22.15 1.33 -19.92
N LEU A 118 21.19 1.87 -19.15
CA LEU A 118 21.46 2.83 -18.09
C LEU A 118 21.32 2.12 -16.76
N ASN A 119 22.42 2.07 -16.03
CA ASN A 119 22.50 1.40 -14.75
C ASN A 119 22.46 2.40 -13.61
N ASN A 120 21.85 1.97 -12.50
CA ASN A 120 21.99 2.60 -11.19
C ASN A 120 21.43 4.03 -11.12
N LEU A 121 20.35 4.29 -11.88
CA LEU A 121 19.73 5.61 -11.98
C LEU A 121 18.98 5.95 -10.68
N PRO A 122 19.20 7.15 -10.11
CA PRO A 122 18.45 7.61 -8.96
C PRO A 122 17.09 8.17 -9.39
N LEU A 123 16.07 7.99 -8.54
CA LEU A 123 14.84 8.78 -8.61
C LEU A 123 14.86 9.85 -7.51
N SER A 124 14.58 11.10 -7.87
CA SER A 124 14.52 12.19 -6.91
C SER A 124 13.48 11.90 -5.83
N GLY A 125 13.91 11.90 -4.57
CA GLY A 125 13.04 11.64 -3.42
C GLY A 125 12.84 10.17 -3.05
N SER A 126 13.53 9.22 -3.69
CA SER A 126 13.56 7.81 -3.28
C SER A 126 15.01 7.35 -3.01
N SER A 127 15.17 6.38 -2.10
CA SER A 127 16.44 5.65 -1.93
C SER A 127 16.62 4.56 -2.98
N GLY A 128 15.53 4.16 -3.64
CA GLY A 128 15.54 3.12 -4.65
C GLY A 128 16.23 3.57 -5.93
N ARG A 129 16.71 2.59 -6.67
CA ARG A 129 17.40 2.77 -7.95
C ARG A 129 16.75 1.92 -9.02
N TYR A 130 16.93 2.30 -10.27
CA TYR A 130 16.43 1.53 -11.39
C TYR A 130 17.45 1.47 -12.51
N ASN A 131 17.34 0.39 -13.27
CA ASN A 131 18.12 0.15 -14.48
C ASN A 131 17.15 0.12 -15.66
N LEU A 132 17.58 0.68 -16.78
CA LEU A 132 16.85 0.68 -18.03
C LEU A 132 17.68 -0.02 -19.09
N VAL A 133 17.14 -1.07 -19.69
CA VAL A 133 17.73 -1.77 -20.82
C VAL A 133 16.88 -1.44 -22.04
N PHE A 134 17.52 -0.96 -23.09
CA PHE A 134 16.90 -0.68 -24.37
C PHE A 134 17.44 -1.69 -25.38
N ASP A 135 16.56 -2.46 -26.00
CA ASP A 135 16.91 -3.33 -27.11
C ASP A 135 17.03 -2.54 -28.41
N SER A 136 17.66 -3.16 -29.41
CA SER A 136 17.74 -2.60 -30.76
C SER A 136 16.32 -2.39 -31.32
N PRO A 137 15.99 -1.18 -31.81
CA PRO A 137 14.65 -0.91 -32.28
C PRO A 137 14.34 -1.65 -33.57
N ILE A 138 13.07 -1.99 -33.70
CA ILE A 138 12.53 -2.59 -34.92
C ILE A 138 11.91 -1.47 -35.75
N GLU A 139 12.52 -1.18 -36.88
CA GLU A 139 11.99 -0.24 -37.87
C GLU A 139 10.72 -0.84 -38.49
N THR A 140 9.62 -0.09 -38.40
CA THR A 140 8.35 -0.42 -39.05
C THR A 140 8.13 0.58 -40.17
N ALA A 141 8.06 0.06 -41.40
CA ALA A 141 7.85 0.87 -42.59
C ALA A 141 6.63 1.78 -42.41
N ALA A 142 6.80 3.06 -42.73
CA ALA A 142 5.71 4.01 -42.72
C ALA A 142 4.63 3.60 -43.72
N ALA A 143 3.38 3.96 -43.44
CA ALA A 143 2.25 3.67 -44.33
C ALA A 143 2.34 4.46 -45.65
N ASP A 144 3.01 5.62 -45.64
CA ASP A 144 3.35 6.41 -46.83
C ASP A 144 4.87 6.31 -47.09
N PRO A 145 5.30 5.99 -48.33
CA PRO A 145 6.72 5.96 -48.70
C PRO A 145 7.44 7.32 -48.62
N ASN A 146 6.73 8.44 -48.42
CA ASN A 146 7.34 9.75 -48.19
C ASN A 146 7.51 10.10 -46.70
N ASP A 147 6.90 9.35 -45.79
CA ASP A 147 7.04 9.56 -44.35
C ASP A 147 8.24 8.76 -43.83
N PRO A 148 9.07 9.31 -42.92
CA PRO A 148 10.13 8.55 -42.29
C PRO A 148 9.53 7.42 -41.44
N SER A 149 10.30 6.34 -41.37
CA SER A 149 9.91 5.12 -40.68
C SER A 149 9.61 5.31 -39.20
N THR A 150 8.72 4.48 -38.70
CA THR A 150 8.35 4.44 -37.28
C THR A 150 9.20 3.40 -36.56
N TYR A 151 9.43 3.57 -35.25
CA TYR A 151 10.31 2.70 -34.49
C TYR A 151 9.61 2.11 -33.29
N THR A 152 9.84 0.81 -33.06
CA THR A 152 9.37 0.12 -31.87
C THR A 152 10.56 -0.32 -31.02
N TYR A 153 10.57 0.09 -29.76
CA TYR A 153 11.61 -0.24 -28.78
C TYR A 153 11.08 -1.24 -27.75
N ALA A 154 11.82 -2.31 -27.50
CA ALA A 154 11.62 -3.11 -26.30
C ALA A 154 12.47 -2.52 -25.18
N ILE A 155 11.82 -2.17 -24.07
CA ILE A 155 12.44 -1.51 -22.93
C ILE A 155 12.17 -2.38 -21.71
N GLN A 156 13.22 -2.74 -21.00
CA GLN A 156 13.10 -3.41 -19.71
C GLN A 156 13.56 -2.46 -18.60
N CYS A 157 12.69 -2.23 -17.64
CA CYS A 157 12.97 -1.45 -16.45
C CYS A 157 13.06 -2.38 -15.24
N THR A 158 14.23 -2.44 -14.61
CA THR A 158 14.44 -3.15 -13.35
C THR A 158 14.63 -2.15 -12.23
N ALA A 159 13.63 -2.00 -11.36
CA ALA A 159 13.73 -1.20 -10.16
C ALA A 159 14.09 -2.07 -8.95
N TYR A 160 14.91 -1.55 -8.06
CA TYR A 160 15.32 -2.24 -6.85
C TYR A 160 15.61 -1.25 -5.71
N ASP A 161 15.30 -1.68 -4.50
CA ASP A 161 15.69 -0.97 -3.28
C ASP A 161 16.77 -1.77 -2.55
N THR A 162 17.90 -1.12 -2.29
CA THR A 162 19.05 -1.71 -1.59
C THR A 162 19.19 -1.10 -0.21
N THR A 163 19.35 -1.94 0.81
CA THR A 163 19.77 -1.47 2.13
C THR A 163 20.95 -2.29 2.62
N GLY A 164 22.08 -1.64 2.88
CA GLY A 164 23.29 -2.32 3.36
C GLY A 164 23.95 -3.22 2.32
N GLY A 165 23.64 -3.05 1.03
CA GLY A 165 24.15 -3.89 -0.07
C GLY A 165 23.22 -5.02 -0.49
N ASP A 166 22.23 -5.36 0.33
CA ASP A 166 21.24 -6.39 0.01
C ASP A 166 20.01 -5.80 -0.70
N ILE A 167 19.53 -6.51 -1.72
CA ILE A 167 18.30 -6.17 -2.44
C ILE A 167 17.11 -6.61 -1.59
N ARG A 168 16.34 -5.63 -1.09
CA ARG A 168 15.15 -5.90 -0.26
C ARG A 168 13.90 -6.14 -1.08
N ALA A 169 13.77 -5.40 -2.17
CA ALA A 169 12.64 -5.49 -3.08
C ALA A 169 13.12 -5.23 -4.49
N ARG A 170 12.49 -5.91 -5.45
CA ARG A 170 12.78 -5.82 -6.88
C ARG A 170 11.47 -5.86 -7.65
N SER A 171 11.36 -5.00 -8.66
CA SER A 171 10.27 -5.02 -9.63
C SER A 171 10.86 -4.92 -11.02
N VAL A 172 10.34 -5.73 -11.94
CA VAL A 172 10.77 -5.77 -13.33
C VAL A 172 9.54 -5.51 -14.19
N LEU A 173 9.63 -4.50 -15.03
CA LEU A 173 8.63 -4.15 -16.03
C LEU A 173 9.27 -4.26 -17.40
N ASP A 174 8.64 -5.01 -18.28
CA ASP A 174 8.94 -4.98 -19.71
C ASP A 174 7.88 -4.13 -20.40
N ALA A 175 8.31 -3.29 -21.32
CA ALA A 175 7.41 -2.48 -22.11
C ALA A 175 7.84 -2.43 -23.57
N THR A 176 6.85 -2.28 -24.44
CA THR A 176 7.07 -1.99 -25.85
C THR A 176 6.66 -0.55 -26.12
N LEU A 177 7.61 0.31 -26.46
CA LEU A 177 7.37 1.72 -26.77
C LEU A 177 7.32 1.92 -28.29
N PHE A 178 6.26 2.56 -28.76
CA PHE A 178 6.17 3.10 -30.10
C PHE A 178 6.71 4.53 -30.12
N TYR A 179 7.51 4.85 -31.14
CA TYR A 179 8.02 6.20 -31.38
C TYR A 179 7.86 6.57 -32.86
N ASP A 180 7.27 7.75 -33.08
CA ASP A 180 7.16 8.37 -34.40
C ASP A 180 8.01 9.64 -34.45
N PRO A 181 9.08 9.68 -35.28
CA PRO A 181 9.96 10.84 -35.40
C PRO A 181 9.27 12.05 -36.04
N ASN A 182 8.21 11.87 -36.83
CA ASN A 182 7.51 12.98 -37.51
C ASN A 182 6.70 13.83 -36.55
N SER A 183 5.89 13.16 -35.75
CA SER A 183 5.00 13.79 -34.79
C SER A 183 5.66 14.00 -33.43
N THR A 184 6.87 13.44 -33.24
CA THR A 184 7.58 13.35 -31.94
C THR A 184 6.73 12.70 -30.85
N GLN A 185 5.77 11.87 -31.24
CA GLN A 185 4.90 11.17 -30.32
C GLN A 185 5.51 9.84 -29.90
N SER A 186 5.34 9.51 -28.62
CA SER A 186 5.67 8.21 -28.08
C SER A 186 4.62 7.73 -27.09
N TYR A 187 4.30 6.44 -27.18
CA TYR A 187 3.37 5.79 -26.27
C TYR A 187 3.71 4.32 -26.11
N TYR A 188 3.33 3.77 -24.96
CA TYR A 188 3.51 2.35 -24.66
C TYR A 188 2.41 1.53 -25.33
N ILE A 189 2.79 0.59 -26.18
CA ILE A 189 1.88 -0.39 -26.81
C ILE A 189 1.47 -1.43 -25.77
N SER A 190 2.44 -1.89 -24.99
CA SER A 190 2.24 -2.88 -23.93
C SER A 190 3.20 -2.61 -22.78
N VAL A 191 2.74 -2.91 -21.57
CA VAL A 191 3.57 -2.94 -20.37
C VAL A 191 3.18 -4.21 -19.61
N THR A 192 4.16 -5.07 -19.34
CA THR A 192 4.00 -6.34 -18.65
C THR A 192 4.93 -6.40 -17.46
N ARG A 193 4.41 -6.84 -16.32
CA ARG A 193 5.22 -7.13 -15.13
C ARG A 193 5.71 -8.58 -15.19
N GLN A 194 6.98 -8.80 -14.83
CA GLN A 194 7.54 -10.14 -14.61
C GLN A 194 7.35 -10.64 -13.17
#